data_AF-A0A2K9EYG7-F1
#
_entry.id   AF-A0A2K9EYG7-F1
#
_cell.length_a   1.000
_cell.length_b   1.000
_cell.length_c   1.000
_cell.angle_alpha   90.00
_cell.angle_beta   90.00
_cell.angle_gamma   90.00
#
_symmetry.space_group_name_H-M   'P 1'
#
loop_
_entity.id
_entity.type
_entity.pdbx_description
1 polymer ?
#
loop_
_entity_poly.entity_id
_entity_poly.type
_entity_poly.pdbx_seq_one_letter_code
_entity_poly.pdbx_strand_id
1 'polypeptide(L)'
;MTSTSPPPARSRGLAVRSRRAGLALAAGALALTPALQGGTATASAAPEGADAASAVEWQLLHEEDFADPLDPGGASWSRETYDEPFDTIMDDDGQWYRNDYGPAWEEAMDSFDTYRKEFPVGDGGWLTASLSGRDWNKDGEIEQPPSITNGTAGGEPVARLDVPDHTGGAILRPTEQLPDEYRIEYKLKTLDFGGKRNGSIEYGGRINGYDADGCKTQHPWGEGSNSPGWEGDASAPYCEWQDVREGPYGYNGFHYMSIVDFPDPAPRNNHFWHYRRKVLMDSFAQHPDRVGGGTGGRICDASTGQYYDYKDSSFNTVNMWISGMPNWTPGQGGLAGNSQWFMSSCSGGVAEQQLSSAGELQPELMPDEDYTFAIERDATGYTLEAGGNFARSGEQTFRFHRPFVVNNAPIWHYNTKPEEYDGRFDGDLVQNDKNGSTTWPDQWPQGSAYPDSFVIGDLYTNVYEGSAGLTDLKMFVPAD
;
A
#
# COMPACT_ATOMS: atom_id res chain seq x y z
N MET A 1 -9.53 59.13 -19.19
CA MET A 1 -8.68 59.73 -20.24
C MET A 1 -7.22 59.57 -19.82
N THR A 2 -6.42 58.99 -20.72
CA THR A 2 -4.95 59.03 -20.82
C THR A 2 -4.07 58.54 -19.67
N SER A 3 -3.72 57.25 -19.73
CA SER A 3 -2.37 56.68 -19.97
C SER A 3 -1.14 57.42 -19.41
N THR A 4 -0.32 56.68 -18.67
CA THR A 4 1.16 56.70 -18.83
C THR A 4 1.77 55.44 -18.20
N SER A 5 2.39 54.60 -19.02
CA SER A 5 3.19 53.44 -18.62
C SER A 5 4.64 53.85 -18.28
N PRO A 6 5.35 53.11 -17.40
CA PRO A 6 6.81 53.10 -17.34
C PRO A 6 7.43 51.87 -18.07
N PRO A 7 8.75 51.91 -18.37
CA PRO A 7 9.42 51.12 -19.41
C PRO A 7 9.98 49.76 -18.93
N PRO A 8 10.42 48.87 -19.85
CA PRO A 8 10.88 47.53 -19.50
C PRO A 8 12.34 47.51 -19.02
N ALA A 9 12.60 46.70 -17.98
CA ALA A 9 13.94 46.42 -17.48
C ALA A 9 14.59 45.26 -18.26
N ARG A 10 15.87 45.46 -18.55
CA ARG A 10 16.72 44.69 -19.46
C ARG A 10 17.10 43.31 -18.93
N SER A 11 17.19 42.37 -19.87
CA SER A 11 17.90 41.10 -19.75
C SER A 11 19.38 41.30 -19.39
N ARG A 12 19.86 40.56 -18.39
CA ARG A 12 21.28 40.32 -18.14
C ARG A 12 21.55 38.83 -18.22
N GLY A 13 22.14 38.41 -19.34
CA GLY A 13 22.83 37.14 -19.43
C GLY A 13 24.09 37.18 -18.57
N LEU A 14 24.30 36.11 -17.80
CA LEU A 14 25.57 35.82 -17.16
C LEU A 14 26.02 34.43 -17.60
N ALA A 15 27.13 34.42 -18.33
CA ALA A 15 27.84 33.26 -18.80
C ALA A 15 28.45 32.49 -17.62
N VAL A 16 28.19 31.19 -17.54
CA VAL A 16 28.90 30.28 -16.63
C VAL A 16 30.15 29.78 -17.36
N ARG A 17 31.32 30.20 -16.83
CA ARG A 17 32.64 29.73 -17.24
C ARG A 17 32.85 28.31 -16.74
N SER A 18 33.12 27.40 -17.66
CA SER A 18 33.70 26.09 -17.40
C SER A 18 35.14 26.24 -16.91
N ARG A 19 35.49 25.55 -15.82
CA ARG A 19 36.88 25.26 -15.46
C ARG A 19 37.08 23.75 -15.44
N ARG A 20 37.73 23.27 -16.51
CA ARG A 20 38.43 21.99 -16.53
C ARG A 20 39.69 22.14 -15.67
N ALA A 21 39.91 21.21 -14.76
CA ALA A 21 41.24 20.89 -14.26
C ALA A 21 41.50 19.43 -14.64
N GLY A 22 42.44 19.23 -15.56
CA GLY A 22 42.97 17.93 -15.90
C GLY A 22 44.08 17.54 -14.95
N LEU A 23 44.21 16.23 -14.73
CA LEU A 23 45.45 15.61 -14.30
C LEU A 23 45.63 14.34 -15.12
N ALA A 24 46.77 14.28 -15.81
CA ALA A 24 47.12 13.26 -16.77
C ALA A 24 47.92 12.13 -16.11
N LEU A 25 47.55 10.91 -16.48
CA LEU A 25 48.38 9.77 -16.90
C LEU A 25 49.71 9.47 -16.17
N ALA A 26 49.78 8.25 -15.64
CA ALA A 26 50.97 7.41 -15.79
C ALA A 26 50.55 5.97 -16.12
N ALA A 27 51.19 5.43 -17.16
CA ALA A 27 50.92 4.16 -17.80
C ALA A 27 51.57 2.98 -17.04
N GLY A 28 50.98 1.79 -17.20
CA GLY A 28 51.58 0.52 -16.82
C GLY A 28 50.88 -0.63 -17.54
N ALA A 29 51.35 -0.95 -18.74
CA ALA A 29 50.92 -2.12 -19.51
C ALA A 29 51.60 -3.38 -18.97
N LEU A 30 50.82 -4.44 -18.73
CA LEU A 30 51.30 -5.82 -18.80
C LEU A 30 50.20 -6.68 -19.43
N ALA A 31 50.49 -7.14 -20.64
CA ALA A 31 49.74 -8.18 -21.33
C ALA A 31 50.06 -9.54 -20.71
N LEU A 32 49.05 -10.41 -20.58
CA LEU A 32 49.18 -11.87 -20.65
C LEU A 32 47.83 -12.47 -21.06
N THR A 33 47.93 -13.37 -22.04
CA THR A 33 46.90 -14.08 -22.80
C THR A 33 46.17 -15.18 -22.01
N PRO A 34 45.03 -15.71 -22.53
CA PRO A 34 44.08 -16.50 -21.75
C PRO A 34 44.53 -17.95 -21.60
N ALA A 35 44.34 -18.50 -20.40
CA ALA A 35 44.43 -19.94 -20.15
C ALA A 35 43.01 -20.52 -20.01
N LEU A 36 42.59 -21.25 -21.03
CA LEU A 36 41.54 -22.25 -20.96
C LEU A 36 41.90 -23.28 -19.88
N GLN A 37 41.09 -23.37 -18.83
CA GLN A 37 41.03 -24.55 -17.97
C GLN A 37 39.56 -24.90 -17.75
N GLY A 38 39.18 -26.05 -18.30
CA GLY A 38 37.92 -26.71 -18.00
C GLY A 38 37.92 -27.13 -16.53
N GLY A 39 37.02 -26.52 -15.76
CA GLY A 39 36.61 -27.01 -14.45
C GLY A 39 35.25 -27.66 -14.61
N THR A 40 35.21 -28.97 -14.43
CA THR A 40 33.98 -29.75 -14.22
C THR A 40 33.13 -29.09 -13.13
N ALA A 41 31.93 -28.65 -13.49
CA ALA A 41 30.91 -28.22 -12.55
C ALA A 41 30.59 -29.39 -11.62
N THR A 42 31.11 -29.34 -10.40
CA THR A 42 30.62 -30.15 -9.30
C THR A 42 29.32 -29.50 -8.86
N ALA A 43 28.21 -30.22 -9.04
CA ALA A 43 26.93 -29.84 -8.47
C ALA A 43 27.12 -29.69 -6.96
N SER A 44 27.11 -28.43 -6.49
CA SER A 44 27.02 -28.15 -5.07
C SER A 44 25.61 -28.54 -4.65
N ALA A 45 25.52 -29.58 -3.83
CA ALA A 45 24.29 -29.98 -3.17
C ALA A 45 23.67 -28.77 -2.47
N ALA A 46 22.36 -28.60 -2.67
CA ALA A 46 21.55 -27.67 -1.91
C ALA A 46 21.71 -27.96 -0.41
N PRO A 47 21.70 -26.94 0.47
CA PRO A 47 21.64 -27.19 1.90
C PRO A 47 20.31 -27.89 2.22
N GLU A 48 20.40 -29.14 2.67
CA GLU A 48 19.34 -29.82 3.42
C GLU A 48 19.05 -29.01 4.69
N GLY A 49 17.79 -28.65 4.91
CA GLY A 49 17.36 -28.02 6.16
C GLY A 49 16.27 -26.95 6.03
N ALA A 50 15.25 -27.18 5.21
CA ALA A 50 13.92 -26.69 5.52
C ALA A 50 13.07 -27.95 5.68
N ASP A 51 12.77 -28.32 6.92
CA ASP A 51 11.78 -29.35 7.19
C ASP A 51 10.54 -29.01 6.37
N ALA A 52 10.12 -29.97 5.53
CA ALA A 52 8.83 -29.91 4.88
C ALA A 52 7.80 -29.96 6.00
N ALA A 53 7.36 -28.79 6.48
CA ALA A 53 6.13 -28.67 7.23
C ALA A 53 5.08 -29.44 6.44
N SER A 54 4.41 -30.39 7.10
CA SER A 54 3.31 -31.14 6.51
C SER A 54 2.36 -30.12 5.90
N ALA A 55 2.11 -30.20 4.59
CA ALA A 55 1.18 -29.32 3.91
C ALA A 55 -0.15 -29.37 4.68
N VAL A 56 -0.55 -28.23 5.26
CA VAL A 56 -1.85 -28.10 5.93
C VAL A 56 -2.91 -28.41 4.88
N GLU A 57 -3.79 -29.38 5.18
CA GLU A 57 -4.95 -29.63 4.34
C GLU A 57 -5.99 -28.56 4.66
N TRP A 58 -6.41 -27.80 3.65
CA TRP A 58 -7.34 -26.68 3.79
C TRP A 58 -8.75 -27.12 3.42
N GLN A 59 -9.72 -26.87 4.30
CA GLN A 59 -11.14 -27.07 4.08
C GLN A 59 -11.83 -25.73 3.82
N LEU A 60 -12.62 -25.67 2.74
CA LEU A 60 -13.42 -24.48 2.40
C LEU A 60 -14.45 -24.19 3.50
N LEU A 61 -14.45 -22.97 4.00
CA LEU A 61 -15.40 -22.47 5.00
C LEU A 61 -16.42 -21.52 4.36
N HIS A 62 -15.95 -20.54 3.57
CA HIS A 62 -16.80 -19.60 2.85
C HIS A 62 -16.31 -19.39 1.42
N GLU A 63 -17.24 -19.06 0.53
CA GLU A 63 -17.01 -18.72 -0.87
C GLU A 63 -17.98 -17.60 -1.28
N GLU A 64 -17.49 -16.65 -2.05
CA GLU A 64 -18.28 -15.58 -2.65
C GLU A 64 -17.84 -15.36 -4.11
N ASP A 65 -18.73 -15.66 -5.05
CA ASP A 65 -18.52 -15.50 -6.50
C ASP A 65 -19.21 -14.26 -7.09
N PHE A 66 -19.96 -13.51 -6.27
CA PHE A 66 -20.72 -12.31 -6.64
C PHE A 66 -21.77 -12.53 -7.73
N ALA A 67 -22.22 -13.77 -7.93
CA ALA A 67 -23.36 -14.08 -8.78
C ALA A 67 -24.68 -13.57 -8.19
N ASP A 68 -24.78 -13.56 -6.86
CA ASP A 68 -25.94 -13.01 -6.15
C ASP A 68 -25.89 -11.47 -6.10
N PRO A 69 -27.04 -10.78 -6.27
CA PRO A 69 -27.07 -9.33 -6.20
C PRO A 69 -26.64 -8.77 -4.84
N LEU A 70 -25.69 -7.86 -4.85
CA LEU A 70 -25.35 -6.97 -3.75
C LEU A 70 -26.49 -5.96 -3.52
N ASP A 71 -26.74 -5.62 -2.26
CA ASP A 71 -27.74 -4.62 -1.88
C ASP A 71 -27.11 -3.39 -1.21
N PRO A 72 -26.30 -2.59 -1.94
CA PRO A 72 -25.84 -1.32 -1.40
C PRO A 72 -27.01 -0.37 -1.13
N GLY A 73 -28.17 -0.53 -1.80
CA GLY A 73 -29.34 0.33 -1.59
C GLY A 73 -29.99 0.17 -0.22
N GLY A 74 -29.86 -1.01 0.40
CA GLY A 74 -30.35 -1.31 1.74
C GLY A 74 -29.63 -0.58 2.87
N ALA A 75 -28.42 -0.06 2.63
CA ALA A 75 -27.62 0.68 3.60
C ALA A 75 -27.58 2.18 3.30
N SER A 76 -27.71 2.98 4.37
CA SER A 76 -27.60 4.44 4.29
C SER A 76 -26.18 4.90 4.60
N TRP A 77 -25.80 6.03 4.02
CA TRP A 77 -24.62 6.76 4.48
C TRP A 77 -24.89 7.35 5.86
N SER A 78 -23.89 7.27 6.74
CA SER A 78 -23.91 7.84 8.08
C SER A 78 -22.70 8.74 8.25
N ARG A 79 -22.89 9.91 8.86
CA ARG A 79 -21.80 10.83 9.11
C ARG A 79 -20.87 10.25 10.19
N GLU A 80 -19.58 10.24 9.92
CA GLU A 80 -18.54 9.91 10.89
C GLU A 80 -18.45 11.04 11.93
N THR A 81 -18.54 10.67 13.20
CA THR A 81 -18.43 11.62 14.32
C THR A 81 -17.10 11.50 15.04
N TYR A 82 -16.35 10.41 14.81
CA TYR A 82 -15.13 10.07 15.53
C TYR A 82 -15.33 9.93 17.05
N ASP A 83 -16.57 9.69 17.51
CA ASP A 83 -16.86 9.45 18.93
C ASP A 83 -16.29 8.10 19.42
N GLU A 84 -16.10 7.16 18.49
CA GLU A 84 -15.55 5.82 18.72
C GLU A 84 -14.36 5.57 17.77
N PRO A 85 -13.20 6.21 18.00
CA PRO A 85 -12.05 6.06 17.12
C PRO A 85 -11.40 4.68 17.30
N PHE A 86 -10.79 4.16 16.24
CA PHE A 86 -10.01 2.91 16.25
C PHE A 86 -8.80 3.01 17.16
N ASP A 87 -8.14 4.16 17.17
CA ASP A 87 -7.12 4.53 18.14
C ASP A 87 -7.11 6.05 18.36
N THR A 88 -6.48 6.49 19.44
CA THR A 88 -6.41 7.92 19.79
C THR A 88 -5.20 8.64 19.20
N ILE A 89 -4.36 7.93 18.44
CA ILE A 89 -3.04 8.38 18.00
C ILE A 89 -3.10 8.78 16.53
N MET A 90 -3.41 7.85 15.64
CA MET A 90 -3.30 7.93 14.17
C MET A 90 -4.62 7.74 13.42
N ASP A 91 -5.75 7.50 14.09
CA ASP A 91 -7.05 7.60 13.42
C ASP A 91 -7.24 9.00 12.77
N ASP A 92 -8.26 9.14 11.95
CA ASP A 92 -8.53 10.33 11.13
C ASP A 92 -8.52 11.63 11.95
N ASP A 93 -9.00 11.62 13.19
CA ASP A 93 -8.96 12.74 14.12
C ASP A 93 -7.91 12.59 15.23
N GLY A 94 -6.90 11.74 15.04
CA GLY A 94 -5.91 11.35 16.05
C GLY A 94 -4.98 12.46 16.55
N GLN A 95 -4.40 12.27 17.74
CA GLN A 95 -3.49 13.23 18.37
C GLN A 95 -2.18 13.47 17.58
N TRP A 96 -1.76 12.52 16.73
CA TRP A 96 -0.56 12.63 15.91
C TRP A 96 -0.55 13.92 15.08
N TYR A 97 -1.66 14.20 14.40
CA TYR A 97 -1.81 15.34 13.52
C TYR A 97 -1.90 16.68 14.26
N ARG A 98 -2.45 16.69 15.47
CA ARG A 98 -2.44 17.88 16.36
C ARG A 98 -1.02 18.26 16.74
N ASN A 99 -0.16 17.27 16.98
CA ASN A 99 1.25 17.52 17.30
C ASN A 99 2.02 18.01 16.06
N ASP A 100 1.74 17.45 14.88
CA ASP A 100 2.38 17.85 13.62
C ASP A 100 1.97 19.27 13.20
N TYR A 101 0.67 19.56 13.18
CA TYR A 101 0.12 20.74 12.51
C TYR A 101 -0.45 21.82 13.44
N GLY A 102 -0.63 21.52 14.73
CA GLY A 102 -1.13 22.48 15.72
C GLY A 102 -2.58 22.91 15.45
N PRO A 103 -2.99 24.14 15.84
CA PRO A 103 -4.38 24.58 15.71
C PRO A 103 -4.94 24.58 14.28
N ALA A 104 -4.09 24.73 13.26
CA ALA A 104 -4.50 24.70 11.85
C ALA A 104 -5.05 23.31 11.45
N TRP A 105 -4.67 22.25 12.17
CA TRP A 105 -5.24 20.92 12.01
C TRP A 105 -6.75 20.89 12.19
N GLU A 106 -7.26 21.52 13.25
CA GLU A 106 -8.68 21.49 13.59
C GLU A 106 -9.50 22.21 12.51
N GLU A 107 -8.97 23.30 11.96
CA GLU A 107 -9.60 24.02 10.85
C GLU A 107 -9.63 23.18 9.57
N ALA A 108 -8.55 22.43 9.28
CA ALA A 108 -8.48 21.55 8.12
C ALA A 108 -9.42 20.33 8.26
N MET A 109 -9.50 19.72 9.44
CA MET A 109 -10.43 18.61 9.69
C MET A 109 -11.90 19.06 9.71
N ASP A 110 -12.21 20.26 10.20
CA ASP A 110 -13.57 20.80 10.17
C ASP A 110 -13.99 21.29 8.77
N SER A 111 -13.09 21.30 7.78
CA SER A 111 -13.38 21.81 6.45
C SER A 111 -14.23 20.89 5.58
N PHE A 112 -14.47 19.65 6.00
CA PHE A 112 -15.26 18.65 5.29
C PHE A 112 -15.99 17.73 6.27
N ASP A 113 -16.96 16.96 5.79
CA ASP A 113 -17.58 15.86 6.53
C ASP A 113 -17.21 14.52 5.88
N THR A 114 -16.93 13.50 6.70
CA THR A 114 -16.75 12.13 6.24
C THR A 114 -18.00 11.32 6.48
N TYR A 115 -18.38 10.50 5.53
CA TYR A 115 -19.51 9.59 5.62
C TYR A 115 -19.06 8.15 5.42
N ARG A 116 -19.63 7.25 6.22
CA ARG A 116 -19.41 5.81 6.16
C ARG A 116 -20.67 5.10 5.69
N LYS A 117 -20.49 4.03 4.94
CA LYS A 117 -21.57 3.12 4.54
C LYS A 117 -21.06 1.70 4.52
N GLU A 118 -21.80 0.82 5.19
CA GLU A 118 -21.47 -0.59 5.24
C GLU A 118 -22.69 -1.45 4.93
N PHE A 119 -22.47 -2.59 4.28
CA PHE A 119 -23.51 -3.57 4.02
C PHE A 119 -22.94 -5.00 3.94
N PRO A 120 -23.71 -6.01 4.34
CA PRO A 120 -23.27 -7.40 4.30
C PRO A 120 -23.18 -7.90 2.85
N VAL A 121 -22.25 -8.82 2.62
CA VAL A 121 -21.97 -9.44 1.34
C VAL A 121 -21.81 -10.95 1.53
N GLY A 122 -22.34 -11.70 0.55
CA GLY A 122 -22.27 -13.15 0.48
C GLY A 122 -23.15 -13.93 1.44
N ASP A 123 -23.08 -15.26 1.34
CA ASP A 123 -23.95 -16.15 2.12
C ASP A 123 -23.73 -15.96 3.63
N GLY A 124 -24.83 -15.80 4.37
CA GLY A 124 -24.79 -15.45 5.79
C GLY A 124 -24.20 -14.09 6.12
N GLY A 125 -23.84 -13.26 5.13
CA GLY A 125 -23.19 -11.96 5.35
C GLY A 125 -21.81 -12.12 5.98
N TRP A 126 -21.01 -13.09 5.52
CA TRP A 126 -19.67 -13.35 6.07
C TRP A 126 -18.64 -12.28 5.70
N LEU A 127 -18.94 -11.48 4.68
CA LEU A 127 -18.18 -10.30 4.26
C LEU A 127 -18.96 -9.02 4.58
N THR A 128 -18.20 -7.96 4.85
CA THR A 128 -18.70 -6.59 4.88
C THR A 128 -18.07 -5.78 3.75
N ALA A 129 -18.89 -5.13 2.94
CA ALA A 129 -18.46 -4.03 2.09
C ALA A 129 -18.43 -2.76 2.94
N SER A 130 -17.29 -2.09 3.03
CA SER A 130 -17.11 -0.85 3.80
C SER A 130 -16.65 0.29 2.90
N LEU A 131 -17.39 1.39 2.92
CA LEU A 131 -17.22 2.55 2.06
C LEU A 131 -17.00 3.82 2.88
N SER A 132 -16.18 4.72 2.36
CA SER A 132 -15.96 6.06 2.88
C SER A 132 -16.13 7.10 1.79
N GLY A 133 -16.93 8.14 2.02
CA GLY A 133 -17.07 9.27 1.10
C GLY A 133 -16.85 10.59 1.82
N ARG A 134 -16.42 11.61 1.08
CA ARG A 134 -16.22 12.97 1.58
C ARG A 134 -17.30 13.90 1.04
N ASP A 135 -17.90 14.66 1.93
CA ASP A 135 -18.75 15.82 1.65
C ASP A 135 -17.88 17.07 1.87
N TRP A 136 -17.39 17.64 0.77
CA TRP A 136 -16.39 18.71 0.77
C TRP A 136 -16.95 20.07 1.19
N ASN A 137 -18.25 20.29 0.99
CA ASN A 137 -18.89 21.58 1.19
C ASN A 137 -19.81 21.60 2.43
N LYS A 138 -20.01 20.45 3.07
CA LYS A 138 -20.83 20.21 4.27
C LYS A 138 -22.32 20.49 4.05
N ASP A 139 -22.83 20.22 2.84
CA ASP A 139 -24.24 20.37 2.50
C ASP A 139 -25.09 19.11 2.78
N GLY A 140 -24.44 18.01 3.18
CA GLY A 140 -25.07 16.72 3.46
C GLY A 140 -25.07 15.75 2.27
N GLU A 141 -24.48 16.12 1.13
CA GLU A 141 -24.35 15.28 -0.06
C GLU A 141 -22.87 14.98 -0.35
N ILE A 142 -22.55 13.69 -0.56
CA ILE A 142 -21.19 13.26 -0.94
C ILE A 142 -20.99 13.56 -2.43
N GLU A 143 -19.95 14.30 -2.80
CA GLU A 143 -19.76 14.73 -4.19
C GLU A 143 -19.40 13.59 -5.15
N GLN A 144 -18.53 12.67 -4.71
CA GLN A 144 -18.01 11.55 -5.52
C GLN A 144 -18.04 10.25 -4.69
N PRO A 145 -19.24 9.69 -4.42
CA PRO A 145 -19.38 8.55 -3.52
C PRO A 145 -18.75 7.30 -4.15
N PRO A 146 -17.87 6.58 -3.44
CA PRO A 146 -17.40 5.29 -3.92
C PRO A 146 -18.50 4.24 -3.85
N SER A 147 -18.29 3.13 -4.54
CA SER A 147 -19.27 2.03 -4.60
C SER A 147 -18.63 0.65 -4.69
N ILE A 148 -19.36 -0.34 -4.17
CA ILE A 148 -19.16 -1.75 -4.48
C ILE A 148 -20.50 -2.27 -5.03
N THR A 149 -20.50 -2.75 -6.27
CA THR A 149 -21.70 -3.18 -7.00
C THR A 149 -21.42 -4.46 -7.76
N ASN A 150 -22.45 -5.25 -8.11
CA ASN A 150 -22.22 -6.34 -9.06
C ASN A 150 -21.83 -5.78 -10.44
N GLY A 151 -20.94 -6.49 -11.10
CA GLY A 151 -20.59 -6.26 -12.49
C GLY A 151 -20.37 -7.56 -13.24
N THR A 152 -19.76 -7.44 -14.42
CA THR A 152 -19.29 -8.58 -15.19
C THR A 152 -17.94 -8.24 -15.82
N ALA A 153 -16.97 -9.14 -15.70
CA ALA A 153 -15.66 -9.02 -16.32
C ALA A 153 -15.24 -10.38 -16.87
N GLY A 154 -14.78 -10.44 -18.13
CA GLY A 154 -14.42 -11.71 -18.78
C GLY A 154 -15.61 -12.69 -18.93
N GLY A 155 -16.85 -12.20 -18.79
CA GLY A 155 -18.05 -13.04 -18.80
C GLY A 155 -18.44 -13.62 -17.43
N GLU A 156 -17.67 -13.33 -16.37
CA GLU A 156 -17.93 -13.80 -15.01
C GLU A 156 -18.52 -12.69 -14.13
N PRO A 157 -19.39 -13.02 -13.15
CA PRO A 157 -19.82 -12.08 -12.12
C PRO A 157 -18.63 -11.58 -11.29
N VAL A 158 -18.66 -10.31 -10.93
CA VAL A 158 -17.63 -9.67 -10.09
C VAL A 158 -18.26 -8.71 -9.10
N ALA A 159 -17.61 -8.50 -7.95
CA ALA A 159 -17.70 -7.24 -7.24
C ALA A 159 -16.88 -6.19 -7.98
N ARG A 160 -17.53 -5.15 -8.47
CA ARG A 160 -16.89 -3.96 -9.01
C ARG A 160 -16.73 -2.92 -7.90
N LEU A 161 -15.49 -2.63 -7.56
CA LEU A 161 -15.09 -1.53 -6.69
C LEU A 161 -14.81 -0.31 -7.56
N ASP A 162 -15.38 0.84 -7.21
CA ASP A 162 -15.25 2.10 -7.93
C ASP A 162 -15.03 3.22 -6.91
N VAL A 163 -13.85 3.84 -6.95
CA VAL A 163 -13.44 4.98 -6.11
C VAL A 163 -13.16 6.16 -7.05
N PRO A 164 -14.18 7.00 -7.32
CA PRO A 164 -14.07 8.08 -8.32
C PRO A 164 -13.28 9.30 -7.84
N ASP A 165 -12.96 9.39 -6.54
CA ASP A 165 -12.11 10.46 -6.00
C ASP A 165 -11.19 9.92 -4.92
N HIS A 166 -9.94 10.42 -4.92
CA HIS A 166 -8.88 10.06 -3.97
C HIS A 166 -9.19 10.25 -2.49
N THR A 167 -10.34 10.82 -2.16
CA THR A 167 -10.81 11.01 -0.78
C THR A 167 -11.89 10.04 -0.35
N GLY A 168 -12.31 9.17 -1.27
CA GLY A 168 -13.13 8.03 -0.99
C GLY A 168 -12.32 6.84 -0.49
N GLY A 169 -13.02 5.72 -0.25
CA GLY A 169 -12.41 4.42 -0.03
C GLY A 169 -13.47 3.34 -0.16
N ALA A 170 -13.06 2.17 -0.65
CA ALA A 170 -13.92 1.01 -0.84
C ALA A 170 -13.14 -0.27 -0.57
N ILE A 171 -13.57 -1.02 0.45
CA ILE A 171 -12.94 -2.29 0.83
C ILE A 171 -13.97 -3.39 1.01
N LEU A 172 -13.52 -4.63 0.78
CA LEU A 172 -14.12 -5.84 1.30
C LEU A 172 -13.26 -6.37 2.46
N ARG A 173 -13.93 -6.81 3.51
CA ARG A 173 -13.35 -7.38 4.72
C ARG A 173 -14.23 -8.50 5.25
N PRO A 174 -13.75 -9.36 6.15
CA PRO A 174 -14.62 -10.28 6.85
C PRO A 174 -15.53 -9.49 7.82
N THR A 175 -16.73 -10.02 8.06
CA THR A 175 -17.65 -9.46 9.06
C THR A 175 -17.22 -9.83 10.49
N GLU A 176 -16.60 -10.99 10.63
CA GLU A 176 -16.09 -11.50 11.90
C GLU A 176 -14.56 -11.60 11.87
N GLN A 177 -13.94 -11.58 13.06
CA GLN A 177 -12.50 -11.85 13.19
C GLN A 177 -12.13 -13.20 12.54
N LEU A 178 -10.97 -13.25 11.89
CA LEU A 178 -10.46 -14.49 11.29
C LEU A 178 -10.11 -15.55 12.34
N PRO A 179 -10.27 -16.85 12.02
CA PRO A 179 -9.78 -17.95 12.86
C PRO A 179 -8.28 -17.87 13.13
N ASP A 180 -7.78 -18.72 14.04
CA ASP A 180 -6.35 -18.75 14.36
C ASP A 180 -5.49 -19.17 13.17
N GLU A 181 -6.00 -20.09 12.35
CA GLU A 181 -5.33 -20.57 11.16
C GLU A 181 -6.33 -20.50 10.00
N TYR A 182 -5.89 -19.91 8.90
CA TYR A 182 -6.76 -19.64 7.76
C TYR A 182 -5.97 -19.52 6.46
N ARG A 183 -6.67 -19.71 5.34
CA ARG A 183 -6.26 -19.23 4.01
C ARG A 183 -7.37 -18.36 3.45
N ILE A 184 -7.03 -17.16 2.98
CA ILE A 184 -7.91 -16.34 2.16
C ILE A 184 -7.35 -16.32 0.75
N GLU A 185 -8.19 -16.46 -0.26
CA GLU A 185 -7.82 -16.43 -1.68
C GLU A 185 -8.89 -15.72 -2.49
N TYR A 186 -8.51 -14.95 -3.51
CA TYR A 186 -9.47 -14.42 -4.48
C TYR A 186 -8.82 -14.18 -5.85
N LYS A 187 -9.66 -13.93 -6.87
CA LYS A 187 -9.22 -13.54 -8.21
C LYS A 187 -9.47 -12.05 -8.49
N LEU A 188 -8.43 -11.37 -8.92
CA LEU A 188 -8.48 -10.03 -9.49
C LEU A 188 -8.75 -10.13 -11.00
N LYS A 189 -9.89 -9.59 -11.44
CA LYS A 189 -10.39 -9.62 -12.83
C LYS A 189 -10.10 -8.35 -13.60
N THR A 190 -10.09 -7.19 -12.95
CA THR A 190 -9.73 -5.90 -13.57
C THR A 190 -9.00 -5.01 -12.57
N LEU A 191 -8.14 -4.13 -13.07
CA LEU A 191 -7.41 -3.17 -12.24
C LEU A 191 -7.15 -1.85 -12.99
N ASP A 192 -7.63 -0.75 -12.42
CA ASP A 192 -7.34 0.61 -12.84
C ASP A 192 -7.11 1.52 -11.61
N PHE A 193 -6.04 1.24 -10.88
CA PHE A 193 -5.54 2.03 -9.74
C PHE A 193 -4.10 2.49 -10.02
N GLY A 194 -3.92 3.11 -11.20
CA GLY A 194 -2.65 3.63 -11.70
C GLY A 194 -1.77 2.63 -12.42
N GLY A 195 -0.53 3.05 -12.62
CA GLY A 195 0.44 2.44 -13.51
C GLY A 195 0.22 2.84 -14.98
N LYS A 196 1.10 2.39 -15.86
CA LYS A 196 0.99 2.61 -17.30
C LYS A 196 -0.11 1.75 -17.87
N ARG A 197 -0.77 2.26 -18.92
CA ARG A 197 -1.59 1.49 -19.85
C ARG A 197 -1.01 1.62 -21.25
N ASN A 198 -0.72 0.50 -21.89
CA ASN A 198 -0.09 0.46 -23.22
C ASN A 198 1.19 1.32 -23.30
N GLY A 199 1.99 1.32 -22.23
CA GLY A 199 3.26 2.06 -22.15
C GLY A 199 3.14 3.56 -21.83
N SER A 200 1.94 4.10 -21.59
CA SER A 200 1.72 5.50 -21.21
C SER A 200 1.19 5.62 -19.78
N ILE A 201 1.70 6.58 -19.01
CA ILE A 201 1.15 6.94 -17.69
C ILE A 201 -0.13 7.79 -17.84
N GLU A 202 -0.30 8.41 -19.01
CA GLU A 202 -1.51 9.16 -19.38
C GLU A 202 -2.39 8.29 -20.28
N TYR A 203 -3.63 8.06 -19.87
CA TYR A 203 -4.58 7.24 -20.63
C TYR A 203 -6.02 7.59 -20.26
N GLY A 204 -6.96 7.51 -21.21
CA GLY A 204 -8.38 7.70 -20.92
C GLY A 204 -8.77 9.07 -20.32
N GLY A 205 -7.94 10.10 -20.48
CA GLY A 205 -8.15 11.40 -19.81
C GLY A 205 -7.64 11.45 -18.36
N ARG A 206 -6.90 10.43 -17.94
CA ARG A 206 -6.32 10.25 -16.61
C ARG A 206 -4.79 10.30 -16.64
N ILE A 207 -4.20 10.58 -15.48
CA ILE A 207 -2.75 10.53 -15.23
C ILE A 207 -2.53 9.58 -14.07
N ASN A 208 -1.83 8.47 -14.30
CA ASN A 208 -1.57 7.44 -13.29
C ASN A 208 -2.85 6.97 -12.57
N GLY A 209 -3.95 6.80 -13.32
CA GLY A 209 -5.25 6.39 -12.80
C GLY A 209 -6.13 7.51 -12.24
N TYR A 210 -5.57 8.70 -11.94
CA TYR A 210 -6.35 9.85 -11.47
C TYR A 210 -6.98 10.62 -12.61
N ASP A 211 -8.22 11.08 -12.42
CA ASP A 211 -8.83 12.08 -13.27
C ASP A 211 -7.99 13.36 -13.33
N ALA A 212 -7.94 13.97 -14.52
CA ALA A 212 -7.12 15.15 -14.78
C ALA A 212 -7.70 16.45 -14.17
N ASP A 213 -8.96 16.44 -13.77
CA ASP A 213 -9.67 17.62 -13.28
C ASP A 213 -9.51 17.81 -11.75
N GLY A 214 -9.53 19.07 -11.32
CA GLY A 214 -9.46 19.43 -9.90
C GLY A 214 -8.08 19.24 -9.27
N CYS A 215 -8.04 19.37 -7.94
CA CYS A 215 -6.84 19.15 -7.13
C CYS A 215 -6.95 17.80 -6.42
N LYS A 216 -5.91 16.99 -6.53
CA LYS A 216 -5.81 15.66 -5.90
C LYS A 216 -4.67 15.73 -4.88
N THR A 217 -4.98 15.76 -3.58
CA THR A 217 -3.98 16.04 -2.54
C THR A 217 -4.13 15.13 -1.33
N GLN A 218 -3.08 15.03 -0.52
CA GLN A 218 -3.16 14.27 0.73
C GLN A 218 -3.97 14.95 1.85
N HIS A 219 -4.67 16.06 1.58
CA HIS A 219 -5.37 16.82 2.60
C HIS A 219 -6.40 15.98 3.39
N PRO A 220 -6.43 16.10 4.73
CA PRO A 220 -5.53 16.90 5.57
C PRO A 220 -4.36 16.06 6.15
N TRP A 221 -4.26 14.78 5.81
CA TRP A 221 -3.26 13.83 6.33
C TRP A 221 -2.02 13.70 5.42
N GLY A 222 -1.29 14.79 5.20
CA GLY A 222 -0.04 14.78 4.44
C GLY A 222 1.06 13.92 5.07
N GLU A 223 2.08 13.47 4.32
CA GLU A 223 3.15 12.55 4.76
C GLU A 223 4.00 13.07 5.96
N GLY A 224 3.71 14.27 6.47
CA GLY A 224 4.19 14.84 7.72
C GLY A 224 4.73 16.28 7.58
N SER A 225 4.76 17.02 8.69
CA SER A 225 5.06 18.47 8.76
C SER A 225 6.43 18.93 8.22
N ASN A 226 7.33 17.98 7.94
CA ASN A 226 8.69 18.24 7.45
C ASN A 226 9.03 17.38 6.22
N SER A 227 8.00 16.90 5.52
CA SER A 227 8.17 16.11 4.31
C SER A 227 8.85 16.94 3.21
N PRO A 228 9.89 16.41 2.53
CA PRO A 228 10.65 17.18 1.53
C PRO A 228 9.79 17.76 0.40
N GLY A 229 9.74 19.09 0.28
CA GLY A 229 8.98 19.76 -0.79
C GLY A 229 7.55 20.13 -0.43
N TRP A 230 7.15 19.97 0.83
CA TRP A 230 5.94 20.57 1.39
C TRP A 230 6.30 21.39 2.64
N GLU A 231 5.63 22.53 2.84
CA GLU A 231 5.96 23.47 3.93
C GLU A 231 5.40 23.04 5.30
N GLY A 232 4.59 21.98 5.33
CA GLY A 232 3.96 21.47 6.56
C GLY A 232 2.92 22.43 7.15
N ASP A 233 2.41 23.35 6.34
CA ASP A 233 1.41 24.34 6.75
C ASP A 233 0.00 23.80 6.48
N ALA A 234 -0.67 23.32 7.52
CA ALA A 234 -2.05 22.84 7.40
C ALA A 234 -3.08 23.96 7.16
N SER A 235 -2.69 25.24 7.24
CA SER A 235 -3.55 26.37 6.84
C SER A 235 -3.48 26.67 5.35
N ALA A 236 -2.61 25.97 4.60
CA ALA A 236 -2.49 26.14 3.17
C ALA A 236 -3.82 25.81 2.46
N PRO A 237 -4.20 26.57 1.40
CA PRO A 237 -5.34 26.23 0.57
C PRO A 237 -5.26 24.77 0.09
N TYR A 238 -6.40 24.10 -0.01
CA TYR A 238 -6.49 22.68 -0.40
C TYR A 238 -5.56 22.28 -1.58
N CYS A 239 -5.55 23.07 -2.66
CA CYS A 239 -4.72 22.80 -3.84
C CYS A 239 -3.21 23.02 -3.68
N GLU A 240 -2.77 23.53 -2.53
CA GLU A 240 -1.35 23.72 -2.19
C GLU A 240 -0.83 22.60 -1.27
N TRP A 241 -1.68 21.65 -0.87
CA TRP A 241 -1.27 20.41 -0.23
C TRP A 241 -0.54 19.48 -1.20
N GLN A 242 0.14 18.47 -0.67
CA GLN A 242 0.93 17.50 -1.43
C GLN A 242 0.07 16.81 -2.51
N ASP A 243 0.41 17.03 -3.78
CA ASP A 243 -0.29 16.45 -4.92
C ASP A 243 0.00 14.93 -5.02
N VAL A 244 -1.05 14.11 -5.06
CA VAL A 244 -0.95 12.62 -5.14
C VAL A 244 -0.91 12.09 -6.58
N ARG A 245 -1.21 12.93 -7.57
CA ARG A 245 -1.21 12.56 -8.99
C ARG A 245 0.18 12.68 -9.60
N GLU A 246 0.95 13.68 -9.20
CA GLU A 246 2.28 13.97 -9.77
C GLU A 246 3.30 14.52 -8.74
N GLY A 247 4.50 14.85 -9.19
CA GLY A 247 5.54 15.38 -8.31
C GLY A 247 6.12 14.36 -7.30
N PRO A 248 6.80 14.82 -6.24
CA PRO A 248 7.48 13.95 -5.27
C PRO A 248 6.52 13.09 -4.42
N TYR A 249 5.23 13.42 -4.41
CA TYR A 249 4.19 12.70 -3.68
C TYR A 249 3.26 11.91 -4.61
N GLY A 250 3.52 11.93 -5.92
CA GLY A 250 2.70 11.28 -6.92
C GLY A 250 2.80 9.76 -6.86
N TYR A 251 1.74 9.09 -6.43
CA TYR A 251 1.57 7.64 -6.53
C TYR A 251 0.09 7.27 -6.39
N ASN A 252 -0.31 6.21 -7.08
CA ASN A 252 -1.59 5.54 -6.89
C ASN A 252 -1.35 4.11 -6.39
N GLY A 253 -2.39 3.33 -6.14
CA GLY A 253 -2.21 1.97 -5.67
C GLY A 253 -3.51 1.27 -5.30
N PHE A 254 -3.36 -0.01 -4.93
CA PHE A 254 -4.44 -0.89 -4.56
C PHE A 254 -3.90 -1.94 -3.60
N HIS A 255 -4.64 -2.20 -2.51
CA HIS A 255 -4.29 -3.29 -1.61
C HIS A 255 -4.92 -4.56 -2.14
N TYR A 256 -4.10 -5.40 -2.78
CA TYR A 256 -4.53 -6.72 -3.25
C TYR A 256 -5.03 -7.54 -2.06
N MET A 257 -4.24 -7.61 -0.98
CA MET A 257 -4.71 -8.17 0.29
C MET A 257 -3.81 -7.72 1.43
N SER A 258 -4.40 -7.23 2.52
CA SER A 258 -3.69 -6.91 3.76
C SER A 258 -4.24 -7.76 4.89
N ILE A 259 -3.41 -8.11 5.88
CA ILE A 259 -3.88 -8.51 7.21
C ILE A 259 -3.58 -7.39 8.19
N VAL A 260 -4.57 -6.99 8.98
CA VAL A 260 -4.47 -5.93 9.98
C VAL A 260 -4.64 -6.44 11.40
N ASP A 261 -4.32 -5.59 12.36
CA ASP A 261 -4.21 -5.90 13.79
C ASP A 261 -5.45 -5.52 14.63
N PHE A 262 -6.60 -5.33 13.97
CA PHE A 262 -7.85 -4.88 14.56
C PHE A 262 -9.07 -5.47 13.84
N PRO A 263 -10.21 -5.64 14.53
CA PRO A 263 -11.27 -6.53 14.07
C PRO A 263 -12.24 -5.96 13.04
N ASP A 264 -12.33 -4.63 12.91
CA ASP A 264 -13.39 -3.98 12.13
C ASP A 264 -12.85 -2.95 11.12
N PRO A 265 -12.02 -3.34 10.14
CA PRO A 265 -11.41 -2.37 9.23
C PRO A 265 -12.43 -1.54 8.44
N ALA A 266 -12.19 -0.24 8.38
CA ALA A 266 -12.93 0.70 7.53
C ALA A 266 -11.92 1.64 6.86
N PRO A 267 -12.17 2.19 5.67
CA PRO A 267 -11.22 3.11 5.03
C PRO A 267 -10.83 4.26 5.97
N ARG A 268 -9.56 4.64 5.99
CA ARG A 268 -8.98 5.63 6.91
C ARG A 268 -7.80 6.34 6.24
N ASN A 269 -7.29 7.38 6.89
CA ASN A 269 -6.09 8.08 6.46
C ASN A 269 -4.88 7.14 6.29
N ASN A 270 -3.90 7.60 5.52
CA ASN A 270 -2.70 6.83 5.21
C ASN A 270 -1.88 6.37 6.44
N HIS A 271 -1.71 7.21 7.46
CA HIS A 271 -0.83 6.90 8.59
C HIS A 271 -1.37 5.76 9.43
N PHE A 272 -2.68 5.75 9.68
CA PHE A 272 -3.36 4.68 10.39
C PHE A 272 -2.96 3.30 9.83
N TRP A 273 -3.12 3.07 8.54
CA TRP A 273 -2.77 1.78 7.95
C TRP A 273 -1.28 1.48 7.93
N HIS A 274 -0.42 2.50 7.84
CA HIS A 274 1.03 2.32 7.99
C HIS A 274 1.44 1.79 9.36
N TYR A 275 0.58 1.90 10.37
CA TYR A 275 0.82 1.37 11.71
C TYR A 275 0.01 0.11 12.07
N ARG A 276 -1.14 -0.12 11.41
CA ARG A 276 -2.09 -1.18 11.78
C ARG A 276 -2.02 -2.43 10.88
N ARG A 277 -1.14 -2.46 9.87
CA ARG A 277 -0.93 -3.62 8.99
C ARG A 277 0.11 -4.58 9.57
N LYS A 278 -0.14 -5.89 9.47
CA LYS A 278 0.82 -6.96 9.79
C LYS A 278 1.56 -7.43 8.55
N VAL A 279 0.81 -7.76 7.50
CA VAL A 279 1.35 -8.20 6.20
C VAL A 279 0.54 -7.59 5.05
N LEU A 280 1.19 -7.43 3.89
CA LEU A 280 0.58 -6.76 2.74
C LEU A 280 1.03 -7.33 1.40
N MET A 281 0.07 -7.42 0.49
CA MET A 281 0.29 -7.39 -0.94
C MET A 281 -0.40 -6.16 -1.54
N ASP A 282 0.36 -5.29 -2.18
CA ASP A 282 -0.14 -4.03 -2.75
C ASP A 282 0.54 -3.66 -4.06
N SER A 283 -0.10 -2.75 -4.80
CA SER A 283 0.57 -1.95 -5.82
C SER A 283 0.94 -0.59 -5.27
N PHE A 284 2.18 -0.19 -5.56
CA PHE A 284 2.68 1.15 -5.29
C PHE A 284 3.01 1.85 -6.60
N ALA A 285 1.98 2.20 -7.37
CA ALA A 285 2.11 2.77 -8.72
C ALA A 285 2.66 4.21 -8.67
N GLN A 286 3.97 4.34 -8.48
CA GLN A 286 4.68 5.61 -8.40
C GLN A 286 4.53 6.41 -9.69
N HIS A 287 4.30 7.70 -9.58
CA HIS A 287 4.45 8.60 -10.70
C HIS A 287 5.94 8.72 -11.08
N PRO A 288 6.31 8.86 -12.37
CA PRO A 288 7.69 9.09 -12.79
C PRO A 288 8.38 10.26 -12.07
N ASP A 289 7.65 11.32 -11.72
CA ASP A 289 8.20 12.46 -11.00
C ASP A 289 8.65 12.11 -9.57
N ARG A 290 7.92 11.22 -8.89
CA ARG A 290 8.30 10.71 -7.56
C ARG A 290 9.59 9.91 -7.62
N VAL A 291 9.74 9.10 -8.67
CA VAL A 291 10.99 8.37 -8.92
C VAL A 291 12.14 9.31 -9.27
N GLY A 292 11.86 10.38 -10.03
CA GLY A 292 12.83 11.38 -10.42
C GLY A 292 14.04 10.78 -11.15
N GLY A 293 15.24 11.11 -10.69
CA GLY A 293 16.49 10.53 -11.21
C GLY A 293 16.90 9.18 -10.58
N GLY A 294 16.11 8.67 -9.62
CA GLY A 294 16.39 7.42 -8.89
C GLY A 294 15.96 6.17 -9.65
N THR A 295 16.03 5.01 -8.99
CA THR A 295 15.51 3.74 -9.55
C THR A 295 14.02 3.55 -9.28
N GLY A 296 13.49 4.22 -8.22
CA GLY A 296 12.14 4.02 -7.72
C GLY A 296 11.99 2.71 -6.93
N GLY A 297 13.09 2.06 -6.56
CA GLY A 297 13.14 0.69 -6.07
C GLY A 297 13.55 -0.29 -7.15
N ARG A 298 13.24 -1.58 -6.96
CA ARG A 298 13.58 -2.65 -7.89
C ARG A 298 12.47 -3.69 -7.99
N ILE A 299 12.39 -4.39 -9.10
CA ILE A 299 11.40 -5.44 -9.35
C ILE A 299 12.14 -6.71 -9.73
N CYS A 300 11.72 -7.85 -9.17
CA CYS A 300 12.31 -9.13 -9.48
C CYS A 300 11.78 -9.67 -10.82
N ASP A 301 12.68 -10.04 -11.72
CA ASP A 301 12.40 -10.97 -12.81
C ASP A 301 12.73 -12.38 -12.32
N ALA A 302 11.71 -13.12 -11.91
CA ALA A 302 11.86 -14.45 -11.34
C ALA A 302 12.35 -15.49 -12.37
N SER A 303 12.21 -15.22 -13.67
CA SER A 303 12.70 -16.12 -14.73
C SER A 303 14.23 -16.10 -14.84
N THR A 304 14.85 -14.96 -14.51
CA THR A 304 16.30 -14.78 -14.56
C THR A 304 16.95 -14.69 -13.17
N GLY A 305 16.14 -14.49 -12.13
CA GLY A 305 16.60 -14.25 -10.76
C GLY A 305 17.35 -12.92 -10.61
N GLN A 306 17.08 -11.95 -11.49
CA GLN A 306 17.73 -10.63 -11.48
C GLN A 306 16.71 -9.53 -11.23
N TYR A 307 17.17 -8.44 -10.62
CA TYR A 307 16.37 -7.24 -10.45
C TYR A 307 16.51 -6.29 -11.65
N TYR A 308 15.45 -5.58 -11.97
CA TYR A 308 15.46 -4.39 -12.83
C TYR A 308 14.87 -3.18 -12.09
N ASP A 309 15.17 -1.97 -12.59
CA ASP A 309 14.74 -0.73 -11.94
C ASP A 309 13.23 -0.52 -12.09
N TYR A 310 12.60 -0.02 -11.02
CA TYR A 310 11.17 0.31 -11.01
C TYR A 310 10.81 1.29 -12.14
N LYS A 311 11.65 2.30 -12.40
CA LYS A 311 11.43 3.30 -13.47
C LYS A 311 11.30 2.71 -14.88
N ASP A 312 11.85 1.52 -15.10
CA ASP A 312 11.86 0.82 -16.39
C ASP A 312 10.63 -0.11 -16.56
N SER A 313 9.70 -0.07 -15.59
CA SER A 313 8.48 -0.88 -15.56
C SER A 313 7.24 -0.14 -16.09
N SER A 314 6.10 -0.82 -16.06
CA SER A 314 4.77 -0.26 -16.17
C SER A 314 4.24 0.34 -14.86
N PHE A 315 4.99 0.28 -13.75
CA PHE A 315 4.57 0.73 -12.42
C PHE A 315 3.40 -0.07 -11.81
N ASN A 316 2.84 -1.07 -12.52
CA ASN A 316 1.83 -1.99 -12.02
C ASN A 316 2.50 -3.14 -11.22
N THR A 317 3.15 -2.82 -10.11
CA THR A 317 3.93 -3.82 -9.37
C THR A 317 3.10 -4.58 -8.34
N VAL A 318 3.60 -5.76 -7.97
CA VAL A 318 3.15 -6.49 -6.78
C VAL A 318 4.26 -6.45 -5.76
N ASN A 319 4.07 -5.64 -4.73
CA ASN A 319 4.87 -5.70 -3.52
C ASN A 319 4.30 -6.79 -2.63
N MET A 320 5.16 -7.64 -2.05
CA MET A 320 4.77 -8.64 -1.06
C MET A 320 5.67 -8.43 0.14
N TRP A 321 5.11 -8.01 1.28
CA TRP A 321 5.93 -7.59 2.41
C TRP A 321 5.24 -7.78 3.76
N ILE A 322 6.06 -7.74 4.81
CA ILE A 322 5.63 -7.80 6.21
C ILE A 322 6.00 -6.51 6.92
N SER A 323 5.15 -6.09 7.86
CA SER A 323 5.44 -5.02 8.80
C SER A 323 6.40 -5.52 9.87
N GLY A 324 7.57 -4.91 9.97
CA GLY A 324 8.47 -5.07 11.11
C GLY A 324 8.11 -4.10 12.24
N MET A 325 9.04 -3.93 13.18
CA MET A 325 8.87 -2.97 14.28
C MET A 325 8.64 -1.53 13.75
N PRO A 326 7.81 -0.73 14.46
CA PRO A 326 7.69 0.68 14.17
C PRO A 326 8.98 1.42 14.52
N ASN A 327 9.16 2.58 13.91
CA ASN A 327 10.13 3.55 14.43
C ASN A 327 9.55 4.18 15.70
N TRP A 328 10.04 3.76 16.86
CA TRP A 328 9.56 4.25 18.16
C TRP A 328 9.76 5.75 18.39
N THR A 329 10.67 6.39 17.65
CA THR A 329 10.94 7.82 17.78
C THR A 329 11.24 8.38 16.40
N PRO A 330 10.21 8.52 15.53
CA PRO A 330 10.41 9.11 14.22
C PRO A 330 10.90 10.54 14.36
N GLY A 331 11.62 10.99 13.34
CA GLY A 331 12.01 12.40 13.25
C GLY A 331 10.77 13.28 13.10
N GLN A 332 10.97 14.58 13.27
CA GLN A 332 9.92 15.58 13.05
C GLN A 332 9.29 15.40 11.66
N GLY A 333 7.95 15.40 11.61
CA GLY A 333 7.15 15.16 10.42
C GLY A 333 7.37 13.78 9.79
N GLY A 334 7.84 12.80 10.56
CA GLY A 334 7.94 11.42 10.10
C GLY A 334 6.64 10.67 10.33
N LEU A 335 6.31 9.74 9.44
CA LEU A 335 5.19 8.83 9.63
C LEU A 335 5.44 7.92 10.85
N ALA A 336 4.47 7.83 11.76
CA ALA A 336 4.38 6.66 12.62
C ALA A 336 3.98 5.48 11.73
N GLY A 337 4.88 4.52 11.60
CA GLY A 337 4.68 3.40 10.71
C GLY A 337 5.68 2.30 10.97
N ASN A 338 5.28 1.11 10.57
CA ASN A 338 6.10 -0.07 10.64
C ASN A 338 7.20 -0.02 9.58
N SER A 339 8.38 -0.54 9.92
CA SER A 339 9.38 -0.83 8.88
C SER A 339 8.81 -1.84 7.87
N GLN A 340 9.02 -1.59 6.58
CA GLN A 340 8.50 -2.45 5.51
C GLN A 340 9.60 -3.42 5.08
N TRP A 341 9.28 -4.71 5.01
CA TRP A 341 10.25 -5.76 4.63
C TRP A 341 9.72 -6.60 3.48
N PHE A 342 10.27 -6.39 2.30
CA PHE A 342 9.85 -6.95 1.02
C PHE A 342 10.43 -8.34 0.78
N MET A 343 9.65 -9.21 0.15
CA MET A 343 10.04 -10.57 -0.22
C MET A 343 9.89 -10.76 -1.72
N SER A 344 10.86 -11.42 -2.35
CA SER A 344 10.82 -11.76 -3.77
C SER A 344 11.63 -13.02 -4.05
N SER A 345 11.42 -13.65 -5.21
CA SER A 345 12.22 -14.79 -5.64
C SER A 345 13.70 -14.44 -5.77
N CYS A 346 14.03 -13.19 -6.10
CA CYS A 346 15.40 -12.70 -6.27
C CYS A 346 16.15 -12.55 -4.93
N SER A 347 15.44 -12.39 -3.82
CA SER A 347 16.01 -12.47 -2.45
C SER A 347 15.92 -13.88 -1.86
N GLY A 348 15.47 -14.88 -2.64
CA GLY A 348 15.20 -16.23 -2.15
C GLY A 348 14.04 -16.29 -1.14
N GLY A 349 13.11 -15.33 -1.21
CA GLY A 349 12.00 -15.18 -0.26
C GLY A 349 12.40 -14.56 1.08
N VAL A 350 13.66 -14.14 1.24
CA VAL A 350 14.11 -13.46 2.46
C VAL A 350 13.55 -12.03 2.47
N ALA A 351 12.97 -11.66 3.61
CA ALA A 351 12.44 -10.31 3.85
C ALA A 351 13.59 -9.29 3.99
N GLU A 352 13.51 -8.17 3.27
CA GLU A 352 14.54 -7.12 3.24
C GLU A 352 13.93 -5.70 3.19
N GLN A 353 14.62 -4.71 3.74
CA GLN A 353 14.09 -3.33 3.82
C GLN A 353 14.17 -2.52 2.51
N GLN A 354 14.84 -3.06 1.49
CA GLN A 354 14.89 -2.41 0.19
C GLN A 354 13.56 -2.62 -0.55
N LEU A 355 12.94 -1.55 -1.04
CA LEU A 355 11.73 -1.62 -1.88
C LEU A 355 11.99 -2.56 -3.08
N SER A 356 11.42 -3.76 -3.00
CA SER A 356 11.70 -4.88 -3.92
C SER A 356 10.40 -5.59 -4.26
N SER A 357 9.79 -5.25 -5.39
CA SER A 357 8.55 -5.88 -5.83
C SER A 357 8.80 -7.32 -6.28
N ALA A 358 7.87 -8.22 -5.95
CA ALA A 358 7.93 -9.63 -6.32
C ALA A 358 7.73 -9.84 -7.82
N GLY A 359 6.91 -8.99 -8.45
CA GLY A 359 6.68 -8.99 -9.89
C GLY A 359 5.94 -7.76 -10.37
N GLU A 360 5.52 -7.80 -11.63
CA GLU A 360 4.83 -6.72 -12.33
C GLU A 360 3.62 -7.31 -13.06
N LEU A 361 2.42 -6.82 -12.75
CA LEU A 361 1.19 -7.19 -13.42
C LEU A 361 1.14 -6.62 -14.85
N GLN A 362 0.28 -7.22 -15.66
CA GLN A 362 -0.07 -6.77 -17.00
C GLN A 362 -1.59 -6.51 -17.07
N PRO A 363 -2.09 -5.34 -16.62
CA PRO A 363 -3.51 -5.02 -16.70
C PRO A 363 -4.09 -5.11 -18.11
N GLU A 364 -3.27 -5.02 -19.16
CA GLU A 364 -3.68 -5.21 -20.56
C GLU A 364 -4.17 -6.62 -20.91
N LEU A 365 -3.88 -7.62 -20.07
CA LEU A 365 -4.38 -8.99 -20.23
C LEU A 365 -5.74 -9.19 -19.56
N MET A 366 -6.13 -8.28 -18.66
CA MET A 366 -7.42 -8.32 -17.98
C MET A 366 -8.54 -7.80 -18.90
N PRO A 367 -9.75 -8.38 -18.85
CA PRO A 367 -10.20 -9.44 -17.93
C PRO A 367 -10.09 -10.87 -18.50
N ASP A 368 -9.33 -11.07 -19.57
CA ASP A 368 -9.19 -12.38 -20.22
C ASP A 368 -8.18 -13.29 -19.47
N GLU A 369 -7.26 -12.68 -18.71
CA GLU A 369 -6.38 -13.35 -17.74
C GLU A 369 -6.55 -12.75 -16.34
N ASP A 370 -6.52 -13.61 -15.33
CA ASP A 370 -6.75 -13.27 -13.93
C ASP A 370 -5.45 -13.34 -13.13
N TYR A 371 -5.42 -12.62 -12.01
CA TYR A 371 -4.39 -12.82 -10.98
C TYR A 371 -5.03 -13.32 -9.70
N THR A 372 -4.42 -14.32 -9.09
CA THR A 372 -4.87 -14.88 -7.82
C THR A 372 -3.99 -14.34 -6.70
N PHE A 373 -4.61 -13.88 -5.62
CA PHE A 373 -3.91 -13.43 -4.42
C PHE A 373 -4.41 -14.22 -3.23
N ALA A 374 -3.48 -14.68 -2.39
CA ALA A 374 -3.81 -15.39 -1.17
C ALA A 374 -2.88 -15.03 -0.01
N ILE A 375 -3.43 -15.06 1.20
CA ILE A 375 -2.68 -15.00 2.45
C ILE A 375 -3.10 -16.17 3.33
N GLU A 376 -2.11 -16.86 3.88
CA GLU A 376 -2.29 -17.89 4.89
C GLU A 376 -1.70 -17.45 6.22
N ARG A 377 -2.37 -17.80 7.32
CA ARG A 377 -1.78 -17.86 8.65
C ARG A 377 -1.81 -19.32 9.10
N ASP A 378 -0.66 -19.84 9.49
CA ASP A 378 -0.52 -21.11 10.19
C ASP A 378 0.04 -20.88 11.60
N ALA A 379 0.22 -21.95 12.38
CA ALA A 379 0.80 -21.89 13.72
C ALA A 379 2.22 -21.27 13.81
N THR A 380 2.90 -21.04 12.69
CA THR A 380 4.30 -20.60 12.64
C THR A 380 4.51 -19.22 12.03
N GLY A 381 3.62 -18.76 11.15
CA GLY A 381 3.79 -17.50 10.44
C GLY A 381 2.71 -17.18 9.42
N TYR A 382 3.05 -16.24 8.53
CA TYR A 382 2.21 -15.88 7.38
C TYR A 382 2.86 -16.33 6.08
N THR A 383 2.04 -16.80 5.13
CA THR A 383 2.45 -17.04 3.75
C THR A 383 1.70 -16.11 2.82
N LEU A 384 2.42 -15.31 2.03
CA LEU A 384 1.85 -14.44 1.00
C LEU A 384 2.01 -15.12 -0.35
N GLU A 385 0.97 -15.08 -1.18
CA GLU A 385 0.95 -15.70 -2.49
C GLU A 385 0.30 -14.80 -3.55
N ALA A 386 0.96 -14.69 -4.70
CA ALA A 386 0.42 -14.03 -5.90
C ALA A 386 0.71 -14.90 -7.13
N GLY A 387 -0.31 -15.20 -7.93
CA GLY A 387 -0.23 -16.04 -9.12
C GLY A 387 -0.83 -15.36 -10.36
N GLY A 388 -0.24 -15.63 -11.53
CA GLY A 388 -0.71 -15.16 -12.83
C GLY A 388 0.43 -14.92 -13.82
N ASN A 389 0.12 -14.21 -14.91
CA ASN A 389 1.06 -13.95 -15.99
C ASN A 389 1.79 -12.61 -15.82
N PHE A 390 2.90 -12.61 -15.10
CA PHE A 390 3.64 -11.39 -14.79
C PHE A 390 4.55 -10.93 -15.93
N ALA A 391 4.69 -9.61 -16.10
CA ALA A 391 5.63 -9.04 -17.06
C ALA A 391 7.06 -9.54 -16.76
N ARG A 392 7.78 -9.95 -17.83
CA ARG A 392 9.14 -10.53 -17.80
C ARG A 392 9.26 -11.91 -17.14
N SER A 393 8.49 -12.21 -16.09
CA SER A 393 8.53 -13.50 -15.40
C SER A 393 7.65 -14.58 -16.04
N GLY A 394 6.64 -14.18 -16.81
CA GLY A 394 5.62 -15.06 -17.40
C GLY A 394 4.66 -15.63 -16.35
N GLU A 395 3.97 -16.71 -16.73
CA GLU A 395 3.07 -17.46 -15.84
C GLU A 395 3.82 -18.07 -14.65
N GLN A 396 3.58 -17.56 -13.45
CA GLN A 396 4.22 -18.01 -12.21
C GLN A 396 3.33 -17.85 -10.99
N THR A 397 3.73 -18.49 -9.89
CA THR A 397 3.20 -18.25 -8.54
C THR A 397 4.36 -17.83 -7.64
N PHE A 398 4.30 -16.62 -7.10
CA PHE A 398 5.18 -16.15 -6.05
C PHE A 398 4.57 -16.55 -4.72
N ARG A 399 5.31 -17.29 -3.89
CA ARG A 399 4.84 -17.77 -2.59
C ARG A 399 5.96 -17.65 -1.57
N PHE A 400 5.76 -16.83 -0.53
CA PHE A 400 6.78 -16.55 0.48
C PHE A 400 6.22 -16.71 1.89
N HIS A 401 6.82 -17.60 2.66
CA HIS A 401 6.49 -17.80 4.07
C HIS A 401 7.45 -17.01 4.96
N ARG A 402 6.90 -16.29 5.94
CA ARG A 402 7.65 -15.61 6.99
C ARG A 402 7.16 -16.09 8.36
N PRO A 403 8.02 -16.78 9.14
CA PRO A 403 7.72 -17.10 10.53
C PRO A 403 7.40 -15.84 11.33
N PHE A 404 6.65 -15.92 12.43
CA PHE A 404 6.31 -14.72 13.22
C PHE A 404 7.54 -13.93 13.71
N VAL A 405 8.62 -14.62 14.06
CA VAL A 405 9.88 -14.00 14.52
C VAL A 405 11.08 -14.68 13.86
N VAL A 406 11.97 -13.90 13.24
CA VAL A 406 13.24 -14.38 12.68
C VAL A 406 14.35 -13.48 13.19
N ASN A 407 15.41 -14.06 13.76
CA ASN A 407 16.57 -13.31 14.28
C ASN A 407 16.19 -12.15 15.23
N ASN A 408 15.20 -12.38 16.11
CA ASN A 408 14.66 -11.36 17.02
C ASN A 408 14.01 -10.14 16.32
N ALA A 409 13.62 -10.29 15.05
CA ALA A 409 12.81 -9.34 14.31
C ALA A 409 11.40 -9.94 14.10
N PRO A 410 10.38 -9.43 14.82
CA PRO A 410 9.01 -9.91 14.69
C PRO A 410 8.31 -9.31 13.47
N ILE A 411 7.24 -9.99 13.03
CA ILE A 411 6.13 -9.32 12.34
C ILE A 411 5.35 -8.54 13.40
N TRP A 412 5.06 -7.28 13.12
CA TRP A 412 4.31 -6.41 14.01
C TRP A 412 2.98 -7.04 14.43
N HIS A 413 2.71 -7.05 15.74
CA HIS A 413 1.45 -7.55 16.32
C HIS A 413 1.03 -8.94 15.83
N TYR A 414 1.98 -9.85 15.60
CA TYR A 414 1.66 -11.19 15.08
C TYR A 414 0.70 -12.01 15.96
N ASN A 415 0.62 -11.69 17.25
CA ASN A 415 -0.19 -12.42 18.22
C ASN A 415 -1.68 -12.05 18.08
N THR A 416 -2.50 -13.04 17.76
CA THR A 416 -3.96 -12.98 17.80
C THR A 416 -4.51 -13.36 19.17
N LYS A 417 -3.68 -13.97 20.04
CA LYS A 417 -4.02 -14.31 21.42
C LYS A 417 -2.99 -13.81 22.44
N PRO A 418 -3.39 -13.56 23.70
CA PRO A 418 -2.48 -13.14 24.76
C PRO A 418 -1.28 -14.07 24.99
N GLU A 419 -1.49 -15.38 24.89
CA GLU A 419 -0.48 -16.41 25.17
C GLU A 419 0.59 -16.58 24.06
N GLU A 420 0.39 -16.04 22.86
CA GLU A 420 1.34 -16.15 21.75
C GLU A 420 2.53 -15.19 21.86
N TYR A 421 2.46 -14.24 22.80
CA TYR A 421 3.44 -13.17 22.96
C TYR A 421 3.81 -12.91 24.42
N ASP A 422 5.11 -12.74 24.66
CA ASP A 422 5.71 -12.65 25.99
C ASP A 422 6.08 -11.20 26.41
N GLY A 423 5.76 -10.19 25.61
CA GLY A 423 6.07 -8.79 25.91
C GLY A 423 7.46 -8.32 25.47
N ARG A 424 8.29 -9.17 24.84
CA ARG A 424 9.71 -8.85 24.61
C ARG A 424 9.97 -7.73 23.59
N PHE A 425 8.95 -7.33 22.81
CA PHE A 425 9.04 -6.33 21.75
C PHE A 425 8.26 -5.05 22.10
N ASP A 426 7.82 -4.92 23.34
CA ASP A 426 7.10 -3.74 23.80
C ASP A 426 7.97 -2.48 23.74
N GLY A 427 7.33 -1.34 23.56
CA GLY A 427 8.01 -0.06 23.42
C GLY A 427 7.05 1.11 23.48
N ASP A 428 7.62 2.28 23.72
CA ASP A 428 6.90 3.54 23.77
C ASP A 428 7.02 4.24 22.41
N LEU A 429 5.88 4.66 21.84
CA LEU A 429 5.87 5.52 20.65
C LEU A 429 6.04 6.98 21.10
N VAL A 430 7.01 7.69 20.51
CA VAL A 430 7.38 9.06 20.92
C VAL A 430 7.24 10.02 19.74
N GLN A 431 6.19 10.86 19.82
CA GLN A 431 5.97 12.12 19.10
C GLN A 431 6.92 13.24 19.54
N ASN A 432 7.79 13.78 18.68
CA ASN A 432 8.44 15.08 18.93
C ASN A 432 8.31 16.00 17.72
N ASP A 433 7.34 16.90 17.73
CA ASP A 433 7.10 17.84 16.64
C ASP A 433 6.97 19.30 17.12
N LYS A 434 6.81 20.21 16.16
CA LYS A 434 6.79 21.66 16.35
C LYS A 434 5.67 22.13 17.27
N ASN A 435 4.50 21.48 17.20
CA ASN A 435 3.31 21.91 17.93
C ASN A 435 3.02 21.03 19.17
N GLY A 436 3.72 19.91 19.34
CA GLY A 436 3.53 19.03 20.49
C GLY A 436 4.57 17.93 20.60
N SER A 437 4.74 17.42 21.81
CA SER A 437 5.50 16.20 22.09
C SER A 437 4.63 15.30 22.97
N THR A 438 4.57 14.03 22.63
CA THR A 438 3.76 13.03 23.35
C THR A 438 4.50 11.71 23.36
N THR A 439 4.38 10.97 24.47
CA THR A 439 4.83 9.58 24.57
C THR A 439 3.61 8.72 24.85
N TRP A 440 3.38 7.74 23.98
CA TRP A 440 2.37 6.70 24.17
C TRP A 440 3.09 5.43 24.61
N PRO A 441 3.01 5.09 25.90
CA PRO A 441 3.72 3.93 26.42
C PRO A 441 3.07 2.62 25.95
N ASP A 442 3.78 1.52 26.16
CA ASP A 442 3.22 0.16 26.13
C ASP A 442 2.44 -0.14 24.84
N GLN A 443 3.07 0.09 23.68
CA GLN A 443 2.41 -0.08 22.38
C GLN A 443 2.21 -1.54 22.00
N TRP A 444 3.00 -2.45 22.58
CA TRP A 444 2.84 -3.89 22.41
C TRP A 444 3.09 -4.62 23.73
N PRO A 445 2.19 -4.45 24.73
CA PRO A 445 2.41 -4.94 26.08
C PRO A 445 2.20 -6.44 26.18
N GLN A 446 2.82 -7.08 27.17
CA GLN A 446 2.57 -8.49 27.46
C GLN A 446 1.09 -8.74 27.75
N GLY A 447 0.53 -9.81 27.18
CA GLY A 447 -0.86 -10.21 27.39
C GLY A 447 -1.87 -9.44 26.53
N SER A 448 -1.42 -8.62 25.59
CA SER A 448 -2.26 -8.06 24.53
C SER A 448 -2.60 -9.11 23.47
N ALA A 449 -3.60 -8.82 22.65
CA ALA A 449 -4.00 -9.63 21.51
C ALA A 449 -4.47 -8.70 20.39
N TYR A 450 -4.07 -9.01 19.17
CA TYR A 450 -4.40 -8.23 17.99
C TYR A 450 -5.07 -9.14 16.97
N PRO A 451 -6.40 -9.12 16.89
CA PRO A 451 -7.14 -10.01 15.99
C PRO A 451 -6.76 -9.76 14.53
N ASP A 452 -6.78 -10.81 13.72
CA ASP A 452 -6.57 -10.71 12.27
C ASP A 452 -7.90 -10.39 11.58
N SER A 453 -7.85 -9.40 10.70
CA SER A 453 -8.86 -9.14 9.68
C SER A 453 -8.16 -8.91 8.34
N PHE A 454 -8.71 -9.48 7.26
CA PHE A 454 -8.21 -9.14 5.93
C PHE A 454 -8.88 -7.88 5.39
N VAL A 455 -8.18 -7.21 4.47
CA VAL A 455 -8.70 -6.06 3.71
C VAL A 455 -8.28 -6.21 2.26
N ILE A 456 -9.25 -6.10 1.35
CA ILE A 456 -9.04 -6.07 -0.11
C ILE A 456 -9.70 -4.79 -0.64
N GLY A 457 -8.97 -3.96 -1.38
CA GLY A 457 -9.53 -2.75 -1.97
C GLY A 457 -8.66 -1.51 -1.82
N ASP A 458 -9.33 -0.36 -1.90
CA ASP A 458 -8.75 0.94 -1.57
C ASP A 458 -9.20 1.36 -0.18
N LEU A 459 -8.22 1.40 0.72
CA LEU A 459 -8.42 1.68 2.12
C LEU A 459 -8.04 3.12 2.52
N TYR A 460 -7.51 3.93 1.61
CA TYR A 460 -6.99 5.27 1.93
C TYR A 460 -7.97 6.38 1.56
N THR A 461 -8.37 7.18 2.54
CA THR A 461 -9.31 8.30 2.35
C THR A 461 -8.63 9.60 1.89
N ASN A 462 -7.40 9.54 1.38
CA ASN A 462 -6.65 10.70 0.88
C ASN A 462 -5.56 10.38 -0.15
N VAL A 463 -5.58 9.19 -0.77
CA VAL A 463 -4.50 8.75 -1.64
C VAL A 463 -5.03 8.21 -2.96
N TYR A 464 -5.72 7.07 -2.98
CA TYR A 464 -5.94 6.31 -4.22
C TYR A 464 -7.25 6.63 -4.92
N GLU A 465 -7.24 6.52 -6.24
CA GLU A 465 -8.41 6.70 -7.08
C GLU A 465 -8.40 5.66 -8.18
N GLY A 466 -9.54 5.05 -8.47
CA GLY A 466 -9.55 3.98 -9.46
C GLY A 466 -10.75 3.05 -9.40
N SER A 467 -10.61 1.95 -10.12
CA SER A 467 -11.59 0.86 -10.09
C SER A 467 -10.91 -0.50 -10.17
N ALA A 468 -11.57 -1.51 -9.61
CA ALA A 468 -11.13 -2.90 -9.68
C ALA A 468 -12.34 -3.82 -9.74
N GLY A 469 -12.13 -5.00 -10.30
CA GLY A 469 -13.12 -6.07 -10.38
C GLY A 469 -12.52 -7.32 -9.77
N LEU A 470 -13.24 -7.95 -8.85
CA LEU A 470 -12.78 -9.17 -8.20
C LEU A 470 -13.89 -10.21 -8.07
N THR A 471 -13.51 -11.47 -7.98
CA THR A 471 -14.42 -12.60 -7.84
C THR A 471 -13.76 -13.76 -7.10
N ASP A 472 -14.53 -14.81 -6.84
CA ASP A 472 -14.05 -16.09 -6.32
C ASP A 472 -13.31 -15.95 -4.97
N LEU A 473 -13.84 -15.10 -4.08
CA LEU A 473 -13.26 -14.85 -2.76
C LEU A 473 -13.61 -15.99 -1.81
N LYS A 474 -12.58 -16.68 -1.32
CA LYS A 474 -12.70 -17.89 -0.52
C LYS A 474 -11.97 -17.75 0.80
N MET A 475 -12.56 -18.32 1.84
CA MET A 475 -11.89 -18.56 3.13
C MET A 475 -11.84 -20.06 3.40
N PHE A 476 -10.67 -20.54 3.81
CA PHE A 476 -10.43 -21.90 4.24
C PHE A 476 -9.89 -21.92 5.67
N VAL A 477 -10.12 -23.04 6.36
CA VAL A 477 -9.57 -23.38 7.67
C VAL A 477 -8.87 -24.75 7.59
N PRO A 478 -7.99 -25.12 8.54
CA PRO A 478 -7.42 -26.46 8.55
C PRO A 478 -8.50 -27.54 8.58
N ALA A 479 -8.31 -28.61 7.81
CA ALA A 479 -9.16 -29.80 7.85
C ALA A 479 -8.92 -30.58 9.17
N ASP A 480 -9.98 -31.17 9.70
CA ASP A 480 -9.97 -31.97 10.94
C ASP A 480 -9.15 -33.28 10.85
#